data_AF-A0A3Q8IP15-F1
#
_entry.id   AF-A0A3Q8IP15-F1
#
_cell.length_a   1.000
_cell.length_b   1.000
_cell.length_c   1.000
_cell.angle_alpha   90.00
_cell.angle_beta   90.00
_cell.angle_gamma   90.00
#
_symmetry.space_group_name_H-M   'P 1'
#
loop_
_entity.id
_entity.type
_entity.pdbx_description
1 polymer ?
#
loop_
_entity_poly.entity_id
_entity_poly.type
_entity_poly.pdbx_seq_one_letter_code
_entity_poly.pdbx_strand_id
1 'polypeptide(L)'
;MFVIQWYTAALILADVYELLQLRQANPKGLEHGTWWFDSKANAPLAAALYGGLLVFLMLSRLFVLLEPLNRWLLMLNTIHEGIRLVLYSLLFTQHSGATQLNTILLTFTLWNTLLYGRQYYIIMCMLREHSK
;
A
#
# COMPACT_ATOMS: atom_id res chain seq x y z
N MET A 1 14.26 -9.73 11.92
CA MET A 1 14.77 -9.12 10.67
C MET A 1 14.13 -9.76 9.44
N PHE A 2 14.24 -11.07 9.21
CA PHE A 2 13.60 -11.72 8.06
C PHE A 2 12.07 -11.51 7.95
N VAL A 3 11.37 -11.41 9.07
CA VAL A 3 9.90 -11.26 9.09
C VAL A 3 9.42 -10.00 8.37
N ILE A 4 10.10 -8.85 8.54
CA ILE A 4 9.69 -7.61 7.85
C ILE A 4 9.92 -7.72 6.35
N GLN A 5 11.03 -8.31 5.91
CA GLN A 5 11.34 -8.47 4.49
C GLN A 5 10.34 -9.40 3.80
N TRP A 6 10.01 -10.55 4.40
CA TRP A 6 8.99 -11.45 3.86
C TRP A 6 7.62 -10.79 3.81
N TYR A 7 7.27 -10.02 4.84
CA TYR A 7 6.03 -9.25 4.86
C TYR A 7 5.99 -8.21 3.73
N THR A 8 7.08 -7.45 3.57
CA THR A 8 7.21 -6.45 2.50
C THR A 8 7.16 -7.10 1.11
N ALA A 9 7.79 -8.27 0.93
CA ALA A 9 7.72 -9.02 -0.32
C ALA A 9 6.28 -9.46 -0.64
N ALA A 10 5.53 -9.96 0.35
CA ALA A 10 4.13 -10.32 0.18
C ALA A 10 3.27 -9.10 -0.21
N LEU A 11 3.53 -7.94 0.39
CA LEU A 11 2.84 -6.70 0.05
C LEU A 11 3.15 -6.20 -1.37
N ILE A 12 4.40 -6.36 -1.84
CA ILE A 12 4.77 -6.05 -3.23
C ILE A 12 4.03 -7.00 -4.19
N LEU A 13 3.94 -8.29 -3.88
CA LEU A 13 3.19 -9.24 -4.70
C LEU A 13 1.70 -8.89 -4.78
N ALA A 14 1.11 -8.41 -3.68
CA ALA A 14 -0.28 -7.93 -3.68
C ALA A 14 -0.47 -6.71 -4.60
N ASP A 15 0.45 -5.74 -4.57
CA ASP A 15 0.42 -4.58 -5.49
C ASP A 15 0.56 -5.00 -6.96
N VAL A 16 1.48 -5.93 -7.24
CA VAL A 16 1.67 -6.48 -8.60
C VAL A 16 0.43 -7.22 -9.06
N TYR A 17 -0.22 -7.99 -8.18
CA TYR A 17 -1.46 -8.67 -8.49
C TYR A 17 -2.58 -7.68 -8.84
N GLU A 18 -2.72 -6.58 -8.09
CA GLU A 18 -3.70 -5.53 -8.40
C GLU A 18 -3.39 -4.84 -9.74
N LEU A 19 -2.12 -4.55 -10.03
CA LEU A 19 -1.70 -4.02 -11.34
C LEU A 19 -2.02 -4.97 -12.50
N LEU A 20 -1.84 -6.28 -12.29
CA LEU A 20 -2.20 -7.30 -13.29
C LEU A 20 -3.71 -7.35 -13.50
N GLN A 21 -4.51 -7.26 -12.44
CA GLN A 21 -5.97 -7.20 -12.54
C GLN A 21 -6.45 -5.96 -13.29
N LEU A 22 -5.90 -4.79 -12.98
CA LEU A 22 -6.18 -3.54 -13.71
C LEU A 22 -5.85 -3.65 -15.20
N ARG A 23 -4.75 -4.33 -15.55
CA ARG A 23 -4.38 -4.58 -16.94
C ARG A 23 -5.37 -5.50 -17.65
N GLN A 24 -5.83 -6.57 -16.98
CA GLN A 24 -6.80 -7.52 -17.55
C GLN A 24 -8.21 -6.93 -17.66
N ALA A 25 -8.56 -6.01 -16.75
CA ALA A 25 -9.85 -5.31 -16.75
C ALA A 25 -9.95 -4.26 -17.86
N ASN A 26 -8.88 -3.91 -18.57
CA ASN A 26 -8.94 -3.03 -19.73
C ASN A 26 -9.44 -3.84 -20.96
N PRO A 27 -10.63 -3.56 -21.56
CA PRO A 27 -11.38 -2.28 -21.57
C PRO A 27 -12.69 -2.26 -20.75
N LYS A 28 -12.97 -3.28 -19.93
CA LYS A 28 -14.20 -3.39 -19.11
C LYS A 28 -14.37 -2.29 -18.05
N GLY A 29 -13.34 -1.48 -17.80
CA GLY A 29 -13.39 -0.34 -16.87
C GLY A 29 -12.70 -0.63 -15.53
N LEU A 30 -12.47 0.44 -14.77
CA LEU A 30 -11.74 0.42 -13.51
C LEU A 30 -12.44 -0.46 -12.47
N GLU A 31 -13.77 -0.41 -12.40
CA GLU A 31 -14.58 -1.17 -11.43
C GLU A 31 -14.37 -2.69 -11.47
N HIS A 32 -13.97 -3.22 -12.63
CA HIS A 32 -13.76 -4.66 -12.81
C HIS A 32 -12.33 -5.10 -12.41
N GLY A 33 -11.41 -4.16 -12.24
CA GLY A 33 -9.99 -4.43 -11.97
C GLY A 33 -9.58 -4.17 -10.52
N THR A 34 -10.45 -3.63 -9.69
CA THR A 34 -10.14 -3.25 -8.30
C THR A 34 -11.39 -3.22 -7.44
N TRP A 35 -11.19 -3.38 -6.14
CA TRP A 35 -12.25 -3.37 -5.13
C TRP A 35 -12.58 -1.96 -4.63
N TRP A 36 -11.86 -0.94 -5.09
CA TRP A 36 -11.92 0.41 -4.53
C TRP A 36 -12.79 1.38 -5.33
N PHE A 37 -13.24 1.01 -6.53
CA PHE A 37 -13.87 1.92 -7.47
C PHE A 37 -15.16 1.33 -8.05
N ASP A 38 -16.18 2.18 -8.22
CA ASP A 38 -17.44 1.87 -8.90
C ASP A 38 -17.42 2.26 -10.39
N SER A 39 -18.46 1.85 -11.14
CA SER A 39 -18.78 2.32 -12.49
C SER A 39 -18.67 3.83 -12.69
N LYS A 40 -18.98 4.63 -11.66
CA LYS A 40 -18.88 6.10 -11.69
C LYS A 40 -17.45 6.62 -11.87
N ALA A 41 -16.44 5.81 -11.54
CA ALA A 41 -15.03 6.16 -11.68
C ALA A 41 -14.44 5.74 -13.04
N ASN A 42 -15.25 5.17 -13.94
CA ASN A 42 -14.84 4.80 -15.29
C ASN A 42 -14.66 6.07 -16.16
N ALA A 43 -13.48 6.68 -16.06
CA ALA A 43 -13.05 7.78 -16.92
C ALA A 43 -11.87 7.36 -17.82
N PRO A 44 -11.70 7.99 -18.99
CA PRO A 44 -10.48 7.80 -19.78
C PRO A 44 -9.27 8.16 -18.92
N LEU A 45 -8.24 7.31 -18.91
CA LEU A 45 -7.02 7.41 -18.07
C LEU A 45 -7.16 7.06 -16.59
N ALA A 46 -8.36 6.80 -16.04
CA ALA A 46 -8.51 6.49 -14.61
C ALA A 46 -7.66 5.27 -14.18
N ALA A 47 -7.65 4.21 -14.98
CA ALA A 47 -6.82 3.02 -14.74
C ALA A 47 -5.31 3.31 -14.82
N ALA A 48 -4.88 4.21 -15.73
CA ALA A 48 -3.48 4.60 -15.84
C ALA A 48 -3.03 5.44 -14.64
N LEU A 49 -3.87 6.38 -14.18
CA LEU A 49 -3.60 7.20 -12.98
C LEU A 49 -3.53 6.34 -11.72
N TYR A 50 -4.49 5.41 -11.56
CA TYR A 50 -4.51 4.50 -10.42
C TYR A 50 -3.32 3.54 -10.44
N GLY A 51 -3.00 2.96 -11.60
CA GLY A 51 -1.80 2.13 -11.77
C GLY A 51 -0.51 2.89 -11.47
N GLY A 52 -0.39 4.13 -11.93
CA GLY A 52 0.75 5.00 -11.62
C GLY A 52 0.90 5.28 -10.12
N LEU A 53 -0.22 5.56 -9.43
CA LEU A 53 -0.24 5.74 -7.98
C LEU A 53 0.20 4.45 -7.26
N LEU A 54 -0.29 3.28 -7.67
CA LEU A 54 0.10 1.99 -7.08
C LEU A 54 1.61 1.75 -7.23
N VAL A 55 2.17 1.99 -8.44
CA VAL A 55 3.62 1.85 -8.68
C VAL A 55 4.42 2.80 -7.80
N PHE A 56 3.99 4.07 -7.69
CA PHE A 56 4.65 5.05 -6.85
C PHE A 56 4.68 4.62 -5.36
N LEU A 57 3.54 4.14 -4.84
CA LEU A 57 3.45 3.66 -3.46
C LEU A 57 4.21 2.34 -3.25
N MET A 58 4.27 1.47 -4.26
CA MET A 58 5.03 0.21 -4.20
C MET A 58 6.55 0.45 -4.18
N LEU A 59 7.02 1.55 -4.78
CA LEU A 59 8.45 1.85 -4.86
C LEU A 59 9.12 1.97 -3.48
N SER A 60 8.45 2.55 -2.48
CA SER A 60 8.98 2.63 -1.12
C SER A 60 9.16 1.25 -0.48
N ARG A 61 8.27 0.30 -0.79
CA ARG A 61 8.36 -1.08 -0.30
C ARG A 61 9.58 -1.79 -0.88
N LEU A 62 9.93 -1.54 -2.15
CA LEU A 62 11.15 -2.11 -2.76
C LEU A 62 12.42 -1.68 -2.01
N PHE A 63 12.52 -0.40 -1.63
CA PHE A 63 13.67 0.06 -0.86
C PHE A 63 13.74 -0.57 0.52
N VAL A 64 12.61 -0.76 1.20
CA VAL A 64 12.57 -1.47 2.50
C VAL A 64 12.94 -2.94 2.36
N LEU A 65 12.60 -3.59 1.24
CA LEU A 65 12.99 -4.98 0.98
C LEU A 65 14.52 -5.11 0.87
N LEU A 66 15.17 -4.18 0.18
CA LEU A 66 16.61 -4.13 -0.04
C LEU A 66 17.38 -3.73 1.23
N GLU A 67 16.93 -2.69 1.92
CA GLU A 67 17.56 -2.14 3.12
C GLU A 67 16.59 -2.07 4.31
N PRO A 68 16.23 -3.21 4.93
CA PRO A 68 15.21 -3.27 5.97
C PRO A 68 15.61 -2.58 7.27
N LEU A 69 16.89 -2.21 7.42
CA LEU A 69 17.43 -1.55 8.61
C LEU A 69 17.55 -0.03 8.49
N ASN A 70 17.28 0.49 7.31
CA ASN A 70 17.40 1.91 7.09
C ASN A 70 16.17 2.61 7.67
N ARG A 71 16.36 3.31 8.80
CA ARG A 71 15.29 4.03 9.50
C ARG A 71 14.55 5.02 8.60
N TRP A 72 15.25 5.67 7.66
CA TRP A 72 14.64 6.67 6.79
C TRP A 72 13.72 6.02 5.76
N LEU A 73 14.10 4.85 5.24
CA LEU A 73 13.26 4.06 4.33
C LEU A 73 12.03 3.50 5.05
N LEU A 74 12.18 3.02 6.29
CA LEU A 74 11.04 2.58 7.10
C LEU A 74 10.09 3.74 7.43
N MET A 75 10.62 4.92 7.76
CA MET A 75 9.81 6.12 7.99
C MET A 75 9.05 6.52 6.71
N LEU A 76 9.74 6.58 5.57
CA LEU A 76 9.13 6.90 4.28
C LEU A 76 8.02 5.90 3.94
N ASN A 77 8.26 4.60 4.13
CA ASN A 77 7.27 3.58 3.86
C ASN A 77 6.07 3.67 4.82
N THR A 78 6.29 4.01 6.09
CA THR A 78 5.20 4.28 7.05
C THR A 78 4.32 5.43 6.57
N ILE A 79 4.92 6.50 6.06
CA ILE A 79 4.18 7.65 5.50
C ILE A 79 3.39 7.22 4.26
N HIS A 80 4.00 6.44 3.35
CA HIS A 80 3.31 5.93 2.16
C HIS A 80 2.13 5.02 2.49
N GLU A 81 2.26 4.11 3.46
CA GLU A 81 1.12 3.31 3.94
C GLU A 81 0.04 4.19 4.59
N GLY A 82 0.43 5.24 5.33
CA GLY A 82 -0.50 6.22 5.88
C GLY A 82 -1.28 6.96 4.79
N ILE A 83 -0.60 7.42 3.73
CA ILE A 83 -1.23 8.05 2.57
C ILE A 83 -2.19 7.07 1.91
N ARG A 84 -1.76 5.81 1.69
CA ARG A 84 -2.61 4.74 1.12
C ARG A 84 -3.87 4.53 1.95
N LEU A 85 -3.74 4.47 3.28
CA LEU A 85 -4.87 4.33 4.19
C LEU A 85 -5.85 5.50 4.08
N VAL A 86 -5.36 6.74 4.06
CA VAL A 86 -6.20 7.94 3.93
C VAL A 86 -6.93 7.93 2.60
N LEU A 87 -6.22 7.65 1.50
CA LEU A 87 -6.81 7.59 0.16
C LEU A 87 -7.89 6.52 0.06
N TYR A 88 -7.60 5.29 0.52
CA TYR A 88 -8.59 4.20 0.48
C TYR A 88 -9.77 4.46 1.42
N SER A 89 -9.55 5.12 2.56
CA SER A 89 -10.64 5.52 3.44
C SER A 89 -11.56 6.54 2.77
N LEU A 90 -10.98 7.52 2.06
CA LEU A 90 -11.75 8.48 1.27
C LEU A 90 -12.54 7.79 0.15
N LEU A 91 -11.90 6.89 -0.60
CA LEU A 91 -12.58 6.10 -1.63
C LEU A 91 -13.73 5.27 -1.05
N PHE A 92 -13.52 4.64 0.11
CA PHE A 92 -14.57 3.88 0.81
C PHE A 92 -15.81 4.74 1.10
N THR A 93 -15.65 6.02 1.48
CA THR A 93 -16.81 6.90 1.72
C THR A 93 -17.61 7.25 0.47
N GLN A 94 -16.97 7.20 -0.71
CA GLN A 94 -17.59 7.56 -1.99
C GLN A 94 -18.08 6.33 -2.76
N HIS A 95 -17.60 5.15 -2.38
CA HIS A 95 -17.88 3.88 -3.04
C HIS A 95 -19.28 3.38 -2.64
N SER A 96 -20.24 3.54 -3.55
CA SER A 96 -21.62 3.10 -3.39
C SER A 96 -21.77 1.57 -3.30
N GLY A 97 -20.82 0.82 -3.87
CA GLY A 97 -20.74 -0.65 -3.77
C GLY A 97 -19.87 -1.17 -2.61
N ALA A 98 -19.44 -0.32 -1.67
CA ALA A 98 -18.53 -0.73 -0.61
C ALA A 98 -19.11 -1.86 0.27
N THR A 99 -18.32 -2.90 0.51
CA THR A 99 -18.72 -4.08 1.28
C THR A 99 -17.88 -4.25 2.55
N GLN A 100 -18.23 -5.24 3.37
CA GLN A 100 -17.43 -5.65 4.53
C GLN A 100 -15.97 -5.98 4.14
N LEU A 101 -15.73 -6.48 2.92
CA LEU A 101 -14.39 -6.78 2.43
C LEU A 101 -13.51 -5.52 2.37
N ASN A 102 -14.07 -4.38 1.95
CA ASN A 102 -13.34 -3.11 1.94
C ASN A 102 -12.93 -2.67 3.35
N THR A 103 -13.80 -2.87 4.35
CA THR A 103 -13.47 -2.58 5.75
C THR A 103 -12.32 -3.46 6.26
N ILE A 104 -12.31 -4.73 5.87
CA ILE A 104 -11.20 -5.66 6.19
C ILE A 104 -9.90 -5.18 5.52
N LEU A 105 -9.95 -4.81 4.24
CA LEU A 105 -8.79 -4.28 3.52
C LEU A 105 -8.26 -2.97 4.11
N LEU A 106 -9.14 -2.07 4.55
CA LEU A 106 -8.74 -0.84 5.25
C LEU A 106 -8.06 -1.15 6.58
N THR A 107 -8.61 -2.10 7.34
CA THR A 107 -8.00 -2.55 8.61
C THR A 107 -6.63 -3.17 8.37
N PHE A 108 -6.48 -3.96 7.30
CA PHE A 108 -5.20 -4.51 6.89
C PHE A 108 -4.19 -3.42 6.48
N THR A 109 -4.65 -2.38 5.77
CA THR A 109 -3.83 -1.22 5.40
C THR A 109 -3.39 -0.43 6.65
N LEU A 110 -4.27 -0.25 7.63
CA LEU A 110 -3.93 0.34 8.93
C LEU A 110 -2.85 -0.49 9.64
N TRP A 111 -2.99 -1.82 9.63
CA TRP A 111 -1.99 -2.71 10.21
C TRP A 111 -0.62 -2.56 9.55
N ASN A 112 -0.56 -2.40 8.22
CA ASN A 112 0.70 -2.13 7.51
C ASN A 112 1.39 -0.88 8.06
N THR A 113 0.65 0.23 8.19
CA THR A 113 1.18 1.50 8.72
C THR A 113 1.75 1.31 10.13
N LEU A 114 1.02 0.63 11.01
CA LEU A 114 1.47 0.36 12.38
C LEU A 114 2.71 -0.54 12.42
N LEU A 115 2.75 -1.55 11.54
CA LEU A 115 3.86 -2.49 11.47
C LEU A 115 5.16 -1.80 11.04
N TYR A 116 5.13 -1.00 9.96
CA TYR A 116 6.31 -0.24 9.54
C TYR A 116 6.71 0.83 10.57
N GLY A 117 5.74 1.52 11.18
CA GLY A 117 6.00 2.49 12.24
C GLY A 117 6.66 1.87 13.46
N ARG A 118 6.22 0.67 13.87
CA ARG A 118 6.84 -0.10 14.95
C ARG A 118 8.27 -0.50 14.60
N GLN A 119 8.53 -0.99 13.39
CA GLN A 119 9.89 -1.34 12.97
C GLN A 119 10.81 -0.13 12.96
N TYR A 120 10.34 1.01 12.43
CA TYR A 120 11.07 2.27 12.48
C TYR A 120 11.47 2.64 13.93
N TYR A 121 10.51 2.58 14.86
CA TYR A 121 10.76 2.91 16.26
C TYR A 121 11.81 1.99 16.90
N ILE A 122 11.69 0.67 16.68
CA ILE A 122 12.64 -0.32 17.22
C ILE A 122 14.07 -0.04 16.72
N ILE A 123 14.24 0.23 15.43
CA ILE A 123 15.55 0.52 14.85
C ILE A 123 16.13 1.83 15.38
N MET A 124 15.30 2.86 15.53
CA MET A 124 15.72 4.12 16.17
C MET A 124 16.26 3.89 17.58
N CYS A 125 15.59 3.05 18.39
CA CYS A 125 16.07 2.69 19.73
C CYS A 125 17.41 1.93 19.69
N MET A 126 17.54 0.92 18.83
CA MET A 126 18.79 0.15 18.70
C MET A 126 19.98 1.03 18.30
N LEU A 127 19.79 1.91 17.32
CA LEU A 127 20.84 2.84 16.89
C LEU A 127 21.28 3.80 18.00
N ARG A 128 20.33 4.23 18.85
CA ARG A 128 20.61 5.10 20.00
C ARG A 128 21.37 4.38 21.11
N GLU A 129 21.10 3.10 21.31
CA GLU A 129 21.81 2.28 22.31
C GLU A 129 23.24 1.99 21.87
N HIS A 130 23.48 1.74 20.58
CA HIS A 130 24.82 1.47 20.05
C HIS A 130 25.69 2.72 19.85
N SER A 131 25.10 3.92 19.94
CA SER A 131 25.84 5.18 19.88
C SER A 131 26.31 5.69 21.25
N LYS A 132 26.01 4.97 22.34
CA LYS A 132 26.45 5.27 23.71
C LYS A 132 27.63 4.38 24.09
#